data_AF-A0A078R5Q1-F1
#
_entry.id   AF-A0A078R5Q1-F1
#
_cell.length_a   1.000
_cell.length_b   1.000
_cell.length_c   1.000
_cell.angle_alpha   90.00
_cell.angle_beta   90.00
_cell.angle_gamma   90.00
#
_symmetry.space_group_name_H-M   'P 1'
#
loop_
_entity.id
_entity.type
_entity.pdbx_description
1 polymer ?
#
loop_
_entity_poly.entity_id
_entity_poly.type
_entity_poly.pdbx_seq_one_letter_code
_entity_poly.pdbx_strand_id
1 'polypeptide(L)'
;MAKIVNISEIHPTLGFTEFDILEKYRKSFNESELGKLHSVFPFECMAKAAGLSDRRLGRRNRFSPSAKIALMVLKAYTGFSDRQLVEHLNGNIHYQIFCGIMIPPSLPITNFKIVSAIRNEIASRLDIDSFQELLASHWKPYLDNLHVCMTDATCYESHMRFPTDMKLLWESLEWLYRHICRHCRELGIRRPRNKYRNVAESYLSYCKKR
;
A
#
# COMPACT_ATOMS: atom_id res chain seq x y z
N MET A 1 -52.85 25.82 -7.12
CA MET A 1 -51.44 25.74 -7.55
C MET A 1 -50.66 25.05 -6.44
N ALA A 2 -50.20 23.82 -6.64
CA ALA A 2 -49.41 23.11 -5.63
C ALA A 2 -47.98 23.68 -5.62
N LYS A 3 -47.56 24.20 -4.47
CA LYS A 3 -46.22 24.75 -4.29
C LYS A 3 -45.22 23.59 -4.33
N ILE A 4 -44.43 23.49 -5.40
CA ILE A 4 -43.36 22.50 -5.51
C ILE A 4 -42.26 22.95 -4.56
N VAL A 5 -42.06 22.20 -3.47
CA VAL A 5 -41.00 22.46 -2.48
C VAL A 5 -39.88 21.46 -2.73
N ASN A 6 -38.65 21.95 -2.78
CA ASN A 6 -37.47 21.14 -3.01
C ASN A 6 -37.24 20.25 -1.78
N ILE A 7 -37.24 18.93 -1.96
CA ILE A 7 -37.21 17.96 -0.84
C ILE A 7 -35.94 18.11 0.01
N SER A 8 -34.85 18.62 -0.58
CA SER A 8 -33.60 18.94 0.13
C SER A 8 -33.73 20.04 1.19
N GLU A 9 -34.74 20.91 1.08
CA GLU A 9 -34.99 22.01 2.03
C GLU A 9 -35.94 21.61 3.17
N ILE A 10 -36.52 20.41 3.11
CA ILE A 10 -37.37 19.87 4.16
C ILE A 10 -36.46 19.34 5.27
N HIS A 11 -36.03 20.25 6.15
CA HIS A 11 -35.25 19.88 7.32
C HIS A 11 -36.21 19.27 8.35
N PRO A 12 -35.99 18.04 8.81
CA PRO A 12 -36.84 17.43 9.83
C PRO A 12 -36.78 18.25 11.12
N THR A 13 -37.95 18.61 11.66
CA THR A 13 -38.13 19.37 12.90
C THR A 13 -37.79 18.59 14.19
N LEU A 14 -37.18 17.41 14.05
CA LEU A 14 -36.80 16.52 15.14
C LEU A 14 -35.32 16.80 15.50
N GLY A 15 -35.07 17.30 16.71
CA GLY A 15 -33.73 17.71 17.17
C GLY A 15 -32.68 16.60 17.33
N PHE A 16 -32.98 15.37 16.87
CA PHE A 16 -32.09 14.22 16.91
C PHE A 16 -32.28 13.36 15.66
N THR A 17 -31.94 13.89 14.50
CA THR A 17 -31.86 13.04 13.31
C THR A 17 -30.51 12.32 13.28
N GLU A 18 -30.49 11.05 12.86
CA GLU A 18 -29.24 10.30 12.66
C GLU A 18 -28.29 11.04 11.68
N PHE A 19 -28.86 11.85 10.79
CA PHE A 19 -28.14 12.75 9.88
C PHE A 19 -27.30 13.79 10.62
N ASP A 20 -27.84 14.45 11.66
CA ASP A 20 -27.09 15.42 12.46
C ASP A 20 -25.88 14.79 13.16
N ILE A 21 -26.00 13.53 13.57
CA ILE A 21 -24.92 12.80 14.24
C ILE A 21 -23.80 12.48 13.25
N LEU A 22 -24.14 11.96 12.07
CA LEU A 22 -23.16 11.63 11.02
C LEU A 22 -22.47 12.88 10.47
N GLU A 23 -23.20 13.99 10.31
CA GLU A 23 -22.59 15.26 9.91
C GLU A 23 -21.58 15.76 10.93
N LYS A 24 -21.87 15.66 12.23
CA LYS A 24 -20.92 16.01 13.30
C LYS A 24 -19.64 15.17 13.20
N TYR A 25 -19.75 13.87 12.98
CA TYR A 25 -18.58 13.01 12.77
C TYR A 25 -17.81 13.33 11.49
N ARG A 26 -18.49 13.72 10.41
CA ARG A 26 -17.83 14.18 9.17
C ARG A 26 -17.06 15.49 9.39
N LYS A 27 -17.64 16.45 10.10
CA LYS A 27 -16.96 17.71 10.47
C LYS A 27 -15.72 17.43 11.32
N SER A 28 -15.89 16.63 12.38
CA SER A 28 -14.77 16.20 13.23
C SER A 28 -13.71 15.41 12.47
N PHE A 29 -14.09 14.55 11.53
CA PHE A 29 -13.15 13.83 10.68
C PHE A 29 -12.32 14.79 9.81
N ASN A 30 -12.96 15.77 9.16
CA ASN A 30 -12.26 16.73 8.31
C ASN A 30 -11.24 17.59 9.08
N GLU A 31 -11.51 17.86 10.35
CA GLU A 31 -10.58 18.57 11.24
C GLU A 31 -9.43 17.69 11.74
N SER A 32 -9.64 16.37 11.80
CA SER A 32 -8.65 15.40 12.28
C SER A 32 -7.48 15.22 11.30
N GLU A 33 -6.34 14.77 11.81
CA GLU A 33 -5.17 14.39 10.99
C GLU A 33 -5.51 13.32 9.94
N LEU A 34 -6.45 12.43 10.26
CA LEU A 34 -6.90 11.40 9.32
C LEU A 34 -7.70 11.99 8.15
N GLY A 35 -8.48 13.05 8.38
CA GLY A 35 -9.19 13.79 7.33
C GLY A 35 -8.23 14.60 6.46
N LYS A 36 -7.23 15.24 7.06
CA LYS A 36 -6.14 15.90 6.33
C LYS A 36 -5.37 14.90 5.46
N LEU A 37 -5.07 13.71 5.99
CA LEU A 37 -4.45 12.65 5.20
C LEU A 37 -5.34 12.25 4.03
N HIS A 38 -6.64 12.07 4.27
CA HIS A 38 -7.59 11.68 3.23
C HIS A 38 -7.65 12.71 2.08
N SER A 39 -7.60 14.01 2.38
CA SER A 39 -7.69 15.07 1.36
C SER A 39 -6.49 15.12 0.41
N VAL A 40 -5.34 14.57 0.83
CA VAL A 40 -4.11 14.53 0.01
C VAL A 40 -4.19 13.47 -1.10
N PHE A 41 -5.05 12.45 -0.98
CA PHE A 41 -5.11 11.34 -1.92
C PHE A 41 -6.30 11.43 -2.90
N PRO A 42 -6.05 11.33 -4.22
CA PRO A 42 -7.11 11.30 -5.23
C PRO A 42 -7.68 9.88 -5.41
N PHE A 43 -8.37 9.35 -4.39
CA PHE A 43 -8.79 7.94 -4.33
C PHE A 43 -9.61 7.46 -5.54
N GLU A 44 -10.49 8.29 -6.09
CA GLU A 44 -11.29 7.91 -7.28
C GLU A 44 -10.43 7.76 -8.54
N CYS A 45 -9.48 8.66 -8.75
CA CYS A 45 -8.56 8.57 -9.89
C CYS A 45 -7.63 7.37 -9.75
N MET A 46 -7.13 7.12 -8.54
CA MET A 46 -6.34 5.92 -8.25
C MET A 46 -7.15 4.63 -8.50
N ALA A 47 -8.43 4.60 -8.10
CA ALA A 47 -9.30 3.43 -8.33
C ALA A 47 -9.49 3.14 -9.82
N LYS A 48 -9.69 4.20 -10.62
CA LYS A 48 -9.78 4.10 -12.08
C LYS A 48 -8.45 3.63 -12.69
N ALA A 49 -7.32 4.18 -12.25
CA ALA A 49 -5.99 3.79 -12.74
C ALA A 49 -5.66 2.31 -12.44
N ALA A 50 -6.03 1.78 -11.26
CA ALA A 50 -5.89 0.36 -10.95
C ALA A 50 -6.91 -0.54 -11.69
N GLY A 51 -7.79 0.01 -12.52
CA GLY A 51 -8.85 -0.73 -13.18
C GLY A 51 -9.80 -1.41 -12.21
N LEU A 52 -9.99 -0.84 -11.01
CA LEU A 52 -10.95 -1.35 -10.03
C LEU A 52 -12.34 -0.87 -10.40
N SER A 53 -13.25 -1.81 -10.60
CA SER A 53 -14.65 -1.53 -10.93
C SER A 53 -15.57 -2.28 -9.98
N ASP A 54 -16.72 -1.71 -9.69
CA ASP A 54 -17.78 -2.44 -9.00
C ASP A 54 -18.26 -3.61 -9.87
N ARG A 55 -18.37 -4.78 -9.24
CA ARG A 55 -18.92 -5.97 -9.91
C ARG A 55 -20.42 -5.77 -10.05
N ARG A 56 -20.91 -5.75 -11.30
CA ARG A 56 -22.35 -5.66 -11.60
C ARG A 56 -23.11 -6.94 -11.23
N LEU A 57 -22.42 -8.08 -11.15
CA LEU A 57 -22.99 -9.40 -10.93
C LEU A 57 -22.35 -10.11 -9.73
N GLY A 58 -23.16 -10.87 -8.99
CA GLY A 58 -22.73 -11.64 -7.82
C GLY A 58 -22.93 -10.90 -6.48
N ARG A 59 -22.28 -11.41 -5.42
CA ARG A 59 -22.37 -10.82 -4.08
C ARG A 59 -21.83 -9.40 -4.10
N ARG A 60 -22.65 -8.43 -3.66
CA ARG A 60 -22.23 -7.03 -3.52
C ARG A 60 -21.00 -6.96 -2.61
N ASN A 61 -19.95 -6.31 -3.12
CA ASN A 61 -18.75 -6.08 -2.35
C ASN A 61 -19.05 -4.99 -1.31
N ARG A 62 -18.59 -5.15 -0.06
CA ARG A 62 -18.80 -4.13 0.99
C ARG A 62 -17.94 -2.88 0.76
N PHE A 63 -16.85 -3.03 0.00
CA PHE A 63 -15.90 -1.97 -0.30
C PHE A 63 -16.04 -1.55 -1.76
N SER A 64 -16.26 -0.26 -1.98
CA SER A 64 -16.17 0.37 -3.30
C SER A 64 -14.72 0.35 -3.81
N PRO A 65 -14.48 0.60 -5.10
CA PRO A 65 -13.13 0.67 -5.68
C PRO A 65 -12.21 1.65 -4.92
N SER A 66 -12.71 2.85 -4.61
CA SER A 66 -11.99 3.85 -3.82
C SER A 66 -11.75 3.38 -2.39
N ALA A 67 -12.75 2.73 -1.77
CA ALA A 67 -12.64 2.20 -0.41
C ALA A 67 -11.54 1.15 -0.28
N LYS A 68 -11.33 0.33 -1.31
CA LYS A 68 -10.25 -0.68 -1.32
C LYS A 68 -8.87 -0.04 -1.27
N ILE A 69 -8.65 1.05 -2.01
CA ILE A 69 -7.38 1.78 -2.01
C ILE A 69 -7.21 2.54 -0.70
N ALA A 70 -8.25 3.24 -0.24
CA ALA A 70 -8.25 3.91 1.05
C ALA A 70 -7.91 2.93 2.19
N LEU A 71 -8.44 1.71 2.15
CA LEU A 71 -8.09 0.68 3.13
C LEU A 71 -6.59 0.30 3.12
N MET A 72 -5.97 0.26 1.94
CA MET A 72 -4.52 -0.02 1.83
C MET A 72 -3.69 1.16 2.36
N VAL A 73 -4.10 2.39 2.07
CA VAL A 73 -3.46 3.60 2.63
C VAL A 73 -3.58 3.61 4.16
N LEU A 74 -4.77 3.33 4.68
CA LEU A 74 -5.02 3.26 6.12
C LEU A 74 -4.19 2.17 6.79
N LYS A 75 -4.05 1.00 6.14
CA LYS A 75 -3.18 -0.07 6.62
C LYS A 75 -1.72 0.35 6.69
N ALA A 76 -1.22 1.01 5.65
CA ALA A 76 0.15 1.50 5.59
C ALA A 76 0.41 2.58 6.65
N TYR A 77 -0.53 3.50 6.83
CA TYR A 77 -0.45 4.58 7.82
C TYR A 77 -0.44 4.09 9.27
N THR A 78 -1.29 3.10 9.59
CA THR A 78 -1.45 2.61 10.98
C THR A 78 -0.44 1.54 11.37
N GLY A 79 0.14 0.81 10.41
CA GLY A 79 1.03 -0.33 10.69
C GLY A 79 0.32 -1.53 11.33
N PHE A 80 -1.02 -1.56 11.33
CA PHE A 80 -1.78 -2.63 11.99
C PHE A 80 -1.73 -3.96 11.25
N SER A 81 -1.86 -5.05 12.03
CA SER A 81 -2.15 -6.38 11.48
C SER A 81 -3.51 -6.41 10.79
N ASP A 82 -3.72 -7.34 9.85
CA ASP A 82 -5.00 -7.47 9.13
C ASP A 82 -6.19 -7.65 10.09
N ARG A 83 -5.98 -8.36 11.21
CA ARG A 83 -7.01 -8.58 12.23
C ARG A 83 -7.33 -7.29 13.00
N GLN A 84 -6.31 -6.59 13.49
CA GLN A 84 -6.49 -5.34 14.22
C GLN A 84 -7.12 -4.25 13.34
N LEU A 85 -6.74 -4.18 12.07
CA LEU A 85 -7.34 -3.22 11.14
C LEU A 85 -8.84 -3.44 10.98
N VAL A 86 -9.29 -4.70 10.88
CA VAL A 86 -10.72 -5.03 10.78
C VAL A 86 -11.46 -4.76 12.09
N GLU A 87 -10.83 -5.02 13.24
CA GLU A 87 -11.38 -4.68 14.55
C GLU A 87 -11.60 -3.17 14.69
N HIS A 88 -10.60 -2.36 14.33
CA HIS A 88 -10.73 -0.91 14.32
C HIS A 88 -11.71 -0.40 13.26
N LEU A 89 -11.82 -1.03 12.09
CA LEU A 89 -12.86 -0.68 11.13
C LEU A 89 -14.27 -0.91 11.70
N ASN A 90 -14.48 -1.96 12.47
CA ASN A 90 -15.79 -2.22 13.08
C ASN A 90 -16.13 -1.21 14.18
N GLY A 91 -15.14 -0.74 14.95
CA GLY A 91 -15.36 0.12 16.11
C GLY A 91 -15.15 1.63 15.88
N ASN A 92 -14.31 2.02 14.93
CA ASN A 92 -13.91 3.42 14.73
C ASN A 92 -14.60 4.04 13.51
N ILE A 93 -15.49 4.99 13.77
CA ILE A 93 -16.23 5.70 12.73
C ILE A 93 -15.33 6.52 11.81
N HIS A 94 -14.21 7.08 12.28
CA HIS A 94 -13.29 7.83 11.43
C HIS A 94 -12.62 6.94 10.38
N TYR A 95 -12.34 5.67 10.73
CA TYR A 95 -11.76 4.71 9.78
C TYR A 95 -12.79 4.27 8.73
N GLN A 96 -14.06 4.14 9.16
CA GLN A 96 -15.17 3.88 8.25
C GLN A 96 -15.37 5.05 7.27
N ILE A 97 -15.40 6.29 7.77
CA ILE A 97 -15.49 7.52 6.95
C ILE A 97 -14.30 7.61 6.00
N PHE A 98 -13.07 7.37 6.47
CA PHE A 98 -11.87 7.36 5.63
C PHE A 98 -11.96 6.39 4.46
N CYS A 99 -12.54 5.21 4.68
CA CYS A 99 -12.74 4.24 3.61
C CYS A 99 -14.03 4.48 2.82
N GLY A 100 -14.86 5.47 3.18
CA GLY A 100 -16.17 5.68 2.56
C GLY A 100 -17.15 4.51 2.74
N ILE A 101 -17.01 3.76 3.83
CA ILE A 101 -17.91 2.64 4.19
C ILE A 101 -18.67 2.98 5.46
N MET A 102 -19.83 2.34 5.66
CA MET A 102 -20.59 2.41 6.91
C MET A 102 -20.92 0.98 7.33
N ILE A 103 -20.35 0.53 8.44
CA ILE A 103 -20.55 -0.81 8.97
C ILE A 103 -21.55 -0.71 10.12
N PRO A 104 -22.75 -1.29 10.00
CA PRO A 104 -23.70 -1.26 11.09
C PRO A 104 -23.20 -2.16 12.24
N PRO A 105 -23.39 -1.77 13.52
CA PRO A 105 -22.94 -2.56 14.68
C PRO A 105 -23.51 -3.98 14.72
N SER A 106 -24.66 -4.22 14.10
CA SER A 106 -25.31 -5.53 14.03
C SER A 106 -24.65 -6.51 13.06
N LEU A 107 -23.85 -6.03 12.10
CA LEU A 107 -23.22 -6.86 11.06
C LEU A 107 -21.73 -6.54 10.88
N PRO A 108 -20.92 -6.71 11.94
CA PRO A 108 -19.48 -6.44 11.89
C PRO A 108 -18.78 -7.34 10.87
N ILE A 109 -17.64 -6.87 10.37
CA ILE A 109 -16.77 -7.67 9.51
C ILE A 109 -16.05 -8.69 10.38
N THR A 110 -16.36 -9.97 10.19
CA THR A 110 -15.70 -11.09 10.89
C THR A 110 -14.54 -11.69 10.11
N ASN A 111 -14.57 -11.58 8.78
CA ASN A 111 -13.55 -12.14 7.90
C ASN A 111 -12.36 -11.19 7.73
N PHE A 112 -11.33 -11.36 8.56
CA PHE A 112 -10.08 -10.58 8.45
C PHE A 112 -9.29 -10.82 7.17
N LYS A 113 -9.51 -11.95 6.46
CA LYS A 113 -8.82 -12.23 5.19
C LYS A 113 -9.23 -11.29 4.06
N ILE A 114 -10.28 -10.49 4.25
CA ILE A 114 -10.73 -9.49 3.27
C ILE A 114 -9.63 -8.49 2.93
N VAL A 115 -8.83 -8.07 3.92
CA VAL A 115 -7.72 -7.11 3.73
C VAL A 115 -6.67 -7.71 2.80
N SER A 116 -6.25 -8.95 3.07
CA SER A 116 -5.32 -9.68 2.22
C SER A 116 -5.87 -9.96 0.82
N ALA A 117 -7.17 -10.26 0.69
CA ALA A 117 -7.81 -10.46 -0.61
C ALA A 117 -7.83 -9.18 -1.45
N ILE A 118 -8.15 -8.03 -0.83
CA ILE A 118 -8.12 -6.72 -1.49
C ILE A 118 -6.68 -6.36 -1.91
N ARG A 119 -5.70 -6.60 -1.04
CA ARG A 119 -4.28 -6.36 -1.37
C ARG A 119 -3.85 -7.16 -2.60
N ASN A 120 -4.22 -8.45 -2.67
CA ASN A 120 -3.89 -9.29 -3.82
C ASN A 120 -4.62 -8.85 -5.10
N GLU A 121 -5.87 -8.40 -4.99
CA GLU A 121 -6.61 -7.86 -6.13
C GLU A 121 -5.93 -6.61 -6.70
N ILE A 122 -5.52 -5.68 -5.83
CA ILE A 122 -4.78 -4.48 -6.23
C ILE A 122 -3.41 -4.86 -6.82
N ALA A 123 -2.64 -5.71 -6.15
CA ALA A 123 -1.32 -6.13 -6.61
C ALA A 123 -1.33 -6.79 -8.00
N SER A 124 -2.43 -7.46 -8.37
CA SER A 124 -2.57 -8.07 -9.70
C SER A 124 -2.79 -7.08 -10.85
N ARG A 125 -3.10 -5.81 -10.53
CA ARG A 125 -3.46 -4.77 -11.51
C ARG A 125 -2.63 -3.50 -11.38
N LEU A 126 -1.92 -3.36 -10.27
CA LEU A 126 -1.17 -2.16 -9.94
C LEU A 126 0.01 -2.01 -10.90
N ASP A 127 0.01 -0.92 -11.64
CA ASP A 127 1.18 -0.43 -12.34
C ASP A 127 1.78 0.72 -11.52
N ILE A 128 3.04 0.56 -11.11
CA ILE A 128 3.69 1.48 -10.18
C ILE A 128 3.99 2.81 -10.87
N ASP A 129 4.40 2.78 -12.13
CA ASP A 129 4.84 3.97 -12.86
C ASP A 129 3.66 4.91 -13.11
N SER A 130 2.52 4.39 -13.57
CA SER A 130 1.30 5.19 -13.74
C SER A 130 0.74 5.72 -12.42
N PHE A 131 0.83 4.95 -11.34
CA PHE A 131 0.41 5.42 -10.01
C PHE A 131 1.30 6.54 -9.49
N GLN A 132 2.62 6.43 -9.69
CA GLN A 132 3.57 7.47 -9.31
C GLN A 132 3.33 8.75 -10.11
N GLU A 133 3.09 8.67 -11.41
CA GLU A 133 2.77 9.84 -12.25
C GLU A 133 1.45 10.51 -11.80
N LEU A 134 0.43 9.71 -11.50
CA LEU A 134 -0.87 10.21 -11.03
C LEU A 134 -0.75 10.92 -9.67
N LEU A 135 -0.01 10.34 -8.73
CA LEU A 135 0.21 10.97 -7.43
C LEU A 135 1.10 12.21 -7.54
N ALA A 136 2.19 12.15 -8.31
CA ALA A 136 3.09 13.26 -8.51
C ALA A 136 2.39 14.46 -9.16
N SER A 137 1.55 14.23 -10.17
CA SER A 137 0.75 15.30 -10.81
C SER A 137 -0.27 15.91 -9.85
N HIS A 138 -0.93 15.10 -9.02
CA HIS A 138 -1.85 15.57 -7.99
C HIS A 138 -1.14 16.38 -6.89
N TRP A 139 0.06 15.96 -6.49
CA TRP A 139 0.81 16.61 -5.41
C TRP A 139 1.66 17.80 -5.86
N LYS A 140 1.94 17.92 -7.16
CA LYS A 140 2.75 19.00 -7.73
C LYS A 140 2.40 20.42 -7.24
N PRO A 141 1.11 20.81 -7.10
CA PRO A 141 0.74 22.15 -6.61
C PRO A 141 1.07 22.38 -5.13
N TYR A 142 1.27 21.31 -4.35
CA TYR A 142 1.54 21.36 -2.91
C TYR A 142 3.02 21.19 -2.56
N LEU A 143 3.89 20.98 -3.57
CA LEU A 143 5.31 20.74 -3.40
C LEU A 143 6.12 22.01 -3.69
N ASP A 144 6.97 22.39 -2.73
CA ASP A 144 7.98 23.43 -2.92
C ASP A 144 9.29 22.84 -3.44
N ASN A 145 10.11 23.67 -4.10
CA ASN A 145 11.45 23.30 -4.55
C ASN A 145 11.49 22.09 -5.52
N LEU A 146 10.65 22.09 -6.55
CA LEU A 146 10.61 21.05 -7.61
C LEU A 146 11.95 20.79 -8.32
N HIS A 147 12.93 21.69 -8.18
CA HIS A 147 14.29 21.54 -8.72
C HIS A 147 15.19 20.66 -7.83
N VAL A 148 14.81 20.43 -6.57
CA VAL A 148 15.57 19.64 -5.60
C VAL A 148 15.01 18.22 -5.60
N CYS A 149 15.81 17.26 -6.05
CA CYS A 149 15.50 15.85 -5.87
C CYS A 149 15.99 15.42 -4.48
N MET A 150 15.07 15.22 -3.54
CA MET A 150 15.38 14.60 -2.25
C MET A 150 15.14 13.10 -2.37
N THR A 151 16.22 12.31 -2.26
CA THR A 151 16.15 10.85 -2.21
C THR A 151 16.46 10.41 -0.80
N ASP A 152 15.62 9.56 -0.22
CA ASP A 152 15.90 9.00 1.10
C ASP A 152 17.23 8.23 1.07
N ALA A 153 18.08 8.46 2.07
CA ALA A 153 19.40 7.84 2.14
C ALA A 153 19.30 6.30 2.26
N THR A 154 18.17 5.77 2.72
CA THR A 154 17.93 4.32 2.78
C THR A 154 17.51 3.72 1.44
N CYS A 155 17.03 4.55 0.51
CA CYS A 155 16.65 4.17 -0.86
C CYS A 155 17.78 4.36 -1.87
N TYR A 156 18.96 4.82 -1.44
CA TYR A 156 20.14 4.88 -2.29
C TYR A 156 20.46 3.47 -2.80
N GLU A 157 20.62 3.31 -4.12
CA GLU A 157 21.13 2.07 -4.71
C GLU A 157 22.48 1.76 -4.06
N SER A 158 22.45 0.85 -3.09
CA SER A 158 23.61 0.45 -2.30
C SER A 158 24.44 -0.56 -3.09
N HIS A 159 24.84 -0.17 -4.30
CA HIS A 159 26.07 -0.71 -4.88
C HIS A 159 27.28 -0.34 -3.99
N MET A 160 27.16 0.69 -3.14
CA MET A 160 28.04 0.88 -1.98
C MET A 160 27.60 0.00 -0.81
N ARG A 161 28.14 -1.22 -0.75
CA ARG A 161 28.20 -1.97 0.51
C ARG A 161 29.45 -1.53 1.29
N PHE A 162 29.34 -1.46 2.62
CA PHE A 162 30.52 -1.26 3.45
C PHE A 162 31.52 -2.41 3.21
N PRO A 163 32.74 -2.12 2.72
CA PRO A 163 33.70 -3.14 2.32
C PRO A 163 34.31 -3.78 3.56
N THR A 164 33.72 -4.87 4.02
CA THR A 164 34.36 -5.76 4.99
C THR A 164 35.14 -6.82 4.24
N ASP A 165 36.32 -7.19 4.74
CA ASP A 165 37.21 -8.20 4.12
C ASP A 165 36.45 -9.47 3.71
N MET A 166 35.56 -9.98 4.56
CA MET A 166 34.75 -11.17 4.27
C MET A 166 33.84 -11.02 3.04
N LYS A 167 33.28 -9.83 2.80
CA LYS A 167 32.41 -9.55 1.65
C LYS A 167 33.24 -9.41 0.37
N LEU A 168 34.35 -8.67 0.43
CA LEU A 168 35.28 -8.52 -0.70
C LEU A 168 35.85 -9.87 -1.14
N LEU A 169 36.23 -10.72 -0.19
CA LEU A 169 36.69 -12.08 -0.46
C LEU A 169 35.60 -12.94 -1.11
N TRP A 170 34.37 -12.86 -0.60
CA TRP A 170 33.24 -13.59 -1.19
C TRP A 170 32.95 -13.13 -2.62
N GLU A 171 32.89 -11.82 -2.88
CA GLU A 171 32.65 -11.26 -4.21
C GLU A 171 33.75 -11.66 -5.20
N SER A 172 35.01 -11.62 -4.78
CA SER A 172 36.16 -12.06 -5.58
C SER A 172 36.07 -13.56 -5.92
N LEU A 173 35.69 -14.39 -4.94
CA LEU A 173 35.57 -15.83 -5.09
C LEU A 173 34.39 -16.20 -6.01
N GLU A 174 33.24 -15.54 -5.84
CA GLU A 174 32.07 -15.70 -6.70
C GLU A 174 32.37 -15.28 -8.14
N TRP A 175 33.02 -14.14 -8.33
CA TRP A 175 33.45 -13.65 -9.64
C TRP A 175 34.38 -14.65 -10.34
N LEU A 176 35.42 -15.11 -9.64
CA LEU A 176 36.39 -16.06 -10.17
C LEU A 176 35.74 -17.43 -10.49
N TYR A 177 34.86 -17.94 -9.63
CA TYR A 177 34.16 -19.20 -9.87
C TYR A 177 33.25 -19.12 -11.11
N ARG A 178 32.55 -18.00 -11.32
CA ARG A 178 31.72 -17.79 -12.52
C ARG A 178 32.57 -17.82 -13.79
N HIS A 179 33.73 -17.16 -13.79
CA HIS A 179 34.65 -17.17 -14.94
C HIS A 179 35.25 -18.55 -15.21
N ILE A 180 35.68 -19.28 -14.18
CA ILE A 180 36.15 -20.66 -14.35
C ILE A 180 35.05 -21.54 -14.98
N CYS A 181 33.83 -21.44 -14.47
CA CYS A 181 32.71 -22.21 -15.03
C CYS A 181 32.42 -21.87 -16.48
N ARG A 182 32.49 -20.57 -16.83
CA ARG A 182 32.29 -20.07 -18.19
C ARG A 182 33.38 -20.56 -19.13
N HIS A 183 34.65 -20.35 -18.79
CA HIS A 183 35.77 -20.75 -19.64
C HIS A 183 35.87 -22.27 -19.80
N CYS A 184 35.64 -23.06 -18.75
CA CYS A 184 35.61 -24.52 -18.89
C CYS A 184 34.48 -24.98 -19.85
N ARG A 185 33.33 -24.30 -19.85
CA ARG A 185 32.24 -24.59 -20.78
C ARG A 185 32.60 -24.20 -22.21
N GLU A 186 33.16 -23.00 -22.41
CA GLU A 186 33.57 -22.50 -23.73
C GLU A 186 34.68 -23.35 -24.36
N LEU A 187 35.64 -23.81 -23.56
CA LEU A 187 36.76 -24.64 -24.02
C LEU A 187 36.44 -26.15 -24.07
N GLY A 188 35.25 -26.57 -23.62
CA GLY A 188 34.88 -27.99 -23.53
C GLY A 188 35.70 -28.81 -22.53
N ILE A 189 36.38 -28.14 -21.58
CA ILE A 189 37.26 -28.78 -20.60
C ILE A 189 36.48 -29.15 -19.34
N ARG A 190 36.81 -30.30 -18.75
CA ARG A 190 36.25 -30.71 -17.46
C ARG A 190 36.57 -29.67 -16.38
N ARG A 191 35.55 -29.23 -15.65
CA ARG A 191 35.69 -28.28 -14.54
C ARG A 191 36.66 -28.81 -13.47
N PRO A 192 37.67 -28.01 -13.05
CA PRO A 192 38.55 -28.37 -11.93
C PRO A 192 37.75 -28.58 -10.64
N ARG A 193 38.17 -29.56 -9.84
CA ARG A 193 37.57 -29.79 -8.52
C ARG A 193 37.89 -28.59 -7.62
N ASN A 194 36.86 -28.01 -7.01
CA ASN A 194 37.01 -26.89 -6.07
C ASN A 194 36.09 -27.08 -4.85
N LYS A 195 36.31 -26.25 -3.81
CA LYS A 195 35.54 -26.26 -2.56
C LYS A 195 34.45 -25.18 -2.51
N TYR A 196 34.05 -24.63 -3.67
CA TYR A 196 33.13 -23.48 -3.75
C TYR A 196 31.86 -23.70 -2.92
N ARG A 197 31.23 -24.87 -3.04
CA ARG A 197 29.99 -25.21 -2.34
C ARG A 197 30.13 -25.18 -0.81
N ASN A 198 31.22 -25.73 -0.28
CA ASN A 198 31.47 -25.75 1.16
C ASN A 198 31.71 -24.33 1.70
N VAL A 199 32.39 -23.49 0.93
CA VAL A 199 32.63 -22.08 1.28
C VAL A 199 31.33 -21.28 1.19
N ALA A 200 30.49 -21.52 0.19
CA ALA A 200 29.19 -20.88 0.02
C ALA A 200 28.24 -21.19 1.21
N GLU A 201 28.18 -22.45 1.64
CA GLU A 201 27.40 -22.85 2.81
C GLU A 201 27.91 -22.18 4.10
N SER A 202 29.23 -22.08 4.25
CA SER A 202 29.87 -21.41 5.39
C SER A 202 29.59 -19.89 5.39
N TYR A 203 29.66 -19.25 4.22
CA TYR A 203 29.36 -17.83 4.05
C TYR A 203 27.88 -17.53 4.35
N LEU A 204 26.96 -18.40 3.89
CA LEU A 204 25.54 -18.26 4.20
C LEU A 204 25.26 -18.40 5.70
N SER A 205 25.94 -19.33 6.38
CA SER A 205 25.86 -19.47 7.84
C SER A 205 26.35 -18.21 8.56
N TYR A 206 27.48 -17.64 8.12
CA TYR A 206 28.00 -16.37 8.64
C TYR A 206 27.02 -15.21 8.44
N CYS A 207 26.44 -15.07 7.25
CA CYS A 207 25.48 -13.99 6.96
C CYS A 207 24.22 -14.07 7.83
N LYS A 208 23.77 -15.29 8.21
CA LYS A 208 22.60 -15.48 9.08
C LYS A 208 22.84 -15.11 10.54
N LYS A 209 24.11 -14.99 10.98
CA LYS A 209 24.48 -14.64 12.36
C LYS A 209 24.63 -13.12 12.56
N ARG A 210 24.51 -12.34 11.49
CA ARG A 210 24.67 -10.90 11.47
C ARG A 210 23.32 -10.25 11.25
#